data_AF-A0A918URJ2-F1
#
_entry.id   AF-A0A918URJ2-F1
#
_cell.length_a   1.000
_cell.length_b   1.000
_cell.length_c   1.000
_cell.angle_alpha   90.00
_cell.angle_beta   90.00
_cell.angle_gamma   90.00
#
_symmetry.space_group_name_H-M   'P 1'
#
loop_
_entity.id
_entity.type
_entity.pdbx_description
1 polymer ?
#
loop_
_entity_poly.entity_id
_entity_poly.type
_entity_poly.pdbx_seq_one_letter_code
_entity_poly.pdbx_strand_id
1 'polypeptide(L)'
;MRRTRLNVVPPVSKPHGKENGSNGHATNGHMNGHSNVIEAGFNGDGGPHNGTLATIALDMTSINLPEVSVTASMAEAYLAKGESRNERVRKLQEEAKRLAREQILEFEVLLEATAKMALDIADGGDIYSVGSRELCRRLADELPRTLQTLQAITKRN
;
A
#
# COMPACT_ATOMS: atom_id res chain seq x y z
N MET A 1 -44.19 -22.21 39.55
CA MET A 1 -43.22 -22.41 38.45
C MET A 1 -41.81 -22.31 39.01
N ARG A 2 -41.10 -23.43 39.17
CA ARG A 2 -39.77 -23.51 39.79
C ARG A 2 -38.72 -23.51 38.68
N ARG A 3 -37.80 -22.53 38.68
CA ARG A 3 -36.68 -22.42 37.74
C ARG A 3 -35.56 -23.38 38.17
N THR A 4 -35.40 -24.49 37.45
CA THR A 4 -34.28 -25.43 37.62
C THR A 4 -33.03 -24.80 37.00
N ARG A 5 -32.01 -24.48 37.82
CA ARG A 5 -30.71 -24.01 37.34
C ARG A 5 -29.94 -25.19 36.74
N LEU A 6 -29.62 -25.09 35.45
CA LEU A 6 -28.77 -26.03 34.72
C LEU A 6 -27.33 -25.83 35.20
N ASN A 7 -26.78 -26.84 35.89
CA ASN A 7 -25.39 -26.84 36.36
C ASN A 7 -24.47 -27.14 35.16
N VAL A 8 -23.77 -26.12 34.66
CA VAL A 8 -22.76 -26.29 33.61
C VAL A 8 -21.41 -26.52 34.29
N VAL A 9 -20.88 -27.74 34.19
CA VAL A 9 -19.55 -28.11 34.66
C VAL A 9 -18.54 -27.90 33.52
N PRO A 10 -17.47 -27.11 33.69
CA PRO A 10 -16.41 -27.00 32.68
C PRO A 10 -15.53 -28.25 32.66
N PRO A 11 -15.03 -28.71 31.50
CA PRO A 11 -14.11 -29.85 31.44
C PRO A 11 -12.74 -29.49 32.03
N VAL A 12 -12.28 -30.35 32.95
CA VAL A 12 -10.99 -30.29 33.64
C VAL A 12 -9.87 -30.70 32.69
N SER A 13 -8.90 -29.81 32.46
CA SER A 13 -7.65 -30.11 31.76
C SER A 13 -6.76 -31.06 32.58
N LYS A 14 -6.41 -32.23 32.04
CA LYS A 14 -5.39 -33.12 32.64
C LYS A 14 -3.98 -32.73 32.15
N PRO A 15 -2.98 -32.59 33.03
CA PRO A 15 -1.59 -32.36 32.65
C PRO A 15 -0.85 -33.68 32.44
N HIS A 16 -0.16 -33.85 31.31
CA HIS A 16 0.93 -34.84 31.18
C HIS A 16 2.20 -34.11 30.76
N GLY A 17 3.22 -34.24 31.60
CA GLY A 17 4.51 -33.62 31.43
C GLY A 17 5.59 -34.61 30.97
N LYS A 18 6.53 -34.02 30.22
CA LYS A 18 7.99 -34.23 30.17
C LYS A 18 8.56 -35.54 29.63
N GLU A 19 9.30 -35.39 28.52
CA GLU A 19 10.66 -35.91 28.24
C GLU A 19 11.23 -35.01 27.11
N ASN A 20 12.08 -34.00 27.34
CA ASN A 20 13.54 -33.95 27.60
C ASN A 20 14.48 -34.51 26.49
N GLY A 21 15.29 -33.62 25.89
CA GLY A 21 16.58 -33.91 25.22
C GLY A 21 16.82 -33.19 23.87
N SER A 22 17.30 -31.93 23.86
CA SER A 22 18.65 -31.46 23.40
C SER A 22 19.00 -31.77 21.92
N ASN A 23 19.25 -30.82 21.00
CA ASN A 23 20.21 -29.70 20.90
C ASN A 23 19.67 -28.71 19.83
N GLY A 24 19.84 -27.40 19.82
CA GLY A 24 20.95 -26.56 20.25
C GLY A 24 21.50 -25.77 19.04
N HIS A 25 20.93 -24.60 18.72
CA HIS A 25 21.67 -23.52 18.04
C HIS A 25 20.98 -22.17 18.33
N ALA A 26 21.64 -21.36 19.14
CA ALA A 26 21.23 -20.02 19.51
C ALA A 26 22.19 -19.02 18.86
N THR A 27 21.65 -18.06 18.12
CA THR A 27 22.26 -16.74 17.98
C THR A 27 21.16 -15.68 18.12
N ASN A 28 21.22 -14.98 19.25
CA ASN A 28 20.37 -13.87 19.63
C ASN A 28 21.07 -12.57 19.22
N GLY A 29 20.33 -11.64 18.62
CA GLY A 29 20.84 -10.32 18.25
C GLY A 29 19.73 -9.28 18.30
N HIS A 30 19.27 -8.98 19.52
CA HIS A 30 18.43 -7.83 19.86
C HIS A 30 19.32 -6.58 19.99
N MET A 31 18.96 -5.46 19.36
CA MET A 31 19.02 -4.08 19.90
C MET A 31 18.18 -3.18 18.98
N ASN A 32 16.99 -2.75 19.41
CA ASN A 32 16.70 -1.61 20.28
C ASN A 32 16.70 -0.27 19.50
N GLY A 33 15.53 0.36 19.46
CA GLY A 33 15.29 1.57 18.70
C GLY A 33 15.84 2.81 19.38
N HIS A 34 16.26 3.79 18.58
CA HIS A 34 16.43 5.17 19.01
C HIS A 34 15.81 6.07 17.95
N SER A 35 14.67 6.66 18.31
CA SER A 35 14.23 7.92 17.75
C SER A 35 15.19 9.03 18.19
N ASN A 36 15.31 10.02 17.31
CA ASN A 36 15.23 11.44 17.61
C ASN A 36 16.50 12.29 17.38
N VAL A 37 16.20 13.50 16.93
CA VAL A 37 16.98 14.75 16.95
C VAL A 37 17.94 15.02 15.79
N ILE A 38 17.43 15.84 14.87
CA ILE A 38 18.21 16.78 14.05
C ILE A 38 18.78 17.82 15.03
N GLU A 39 20.08 17.76 15.33
CA GLU A 39 20.78 18.83 16.03
C GLU A 39 21.56 19.68 15.01
N ALA A 40 21.02 20.87 14.74
CA ALA A 40 21.74 21.96 14.14
C ALA A 40 22.74 22.52 15.17
N GLY A 41 24.00 22.10 15.06
CA GLY A 41 25.10 22.64 15.84
C GLY A 41 25.65 23.92 15.21
N PHE A 42 25.11 25.06 15.65
CA PHE A 42 25.67 26.39 15.46
C PHE A 42 26.91 26.52 16.36
N ASN A 43 28.12 26.35 15.81
CA ASN A 43 29.36 26.57 16.56
C ASN A 43 29.78 28.03 16.41
N GLY A 44 29.37 28.86 17.38
CA GLY A 44 30.02 30.13 17.67
C GLY A 44 31.06 29.94 18.79
N ASP A 45 32.26 30.48 18.56
CA ASP A 45 32.99 31.39 19.45
C ASP A 45 34.51 31.13 19.51
N GLY A 46 35.28 32.24 19.46
CA GLY A 46 36.59 32.37 20.09
C GLY A 46 37.84 32.40 19.21
N GLY A 47 38.35 33.61 18.92
CA GLY A 47 39.81 33.82 18.76
C GLY A 47 40.26 34.97 17.84
N PRO A 48 40.92 36.04 18.35
CA PRO A 48 41.35 37.19 17.55
C PRO A 48 42.77 37.02 17.01
N HIS A 49 42.95 37.17 15.69
CA HIS A 49 44.27 37.34 15.09
C HIS A 49 44.34 38.67 14.37
N ASN A 50 44.98 39.62 15.06
CA ASN A 50 45.47 40.88 14.55
C ASN A 50 46.60 40.61 13.54
N GLY A 51 46.53 41.17 12.34
CA GLY A 51 47.69 41.34 11.48
C GLY A 51 47.44 41.29 9.97
N THR A 52 47.51 42.47 9.35
CA THR A 52 48.04 42.75 7.99
C THR A 52 47.01 43.22 6.95
N LEU A 53 47.34 44.41 6.40
CA LEU A 53 46.58 45.32 5.54
C LEU A 53 46.45 44.82 4.09
N ALA A 54 45.29 45.08 3.46
CA ALA A 54 45.22 45.45 2.05
C ALA A 54 43.92 46.23 1.76
N THR A 55 44.07 47.53 1.47
CA THR A 55 43.05 48.42 0.92
C THR A 55 42.46 47.86 -0.36
N ILE A 56 41.13 47.70 -0.43
CA ILE A 56 40.40 47.65 -1.70
C ILE A 56 39.26 48.67 -1.61
N ALA A 57 39.28 49.61 -2.56
CA ALA A 57 38.43 50.79 -2.62
C ALA A 57 36.92 50.44 -2.65
N LEU A 58 36.15 51.15 -1.83
CA LEU A 58 34.68 51.20 -1.95
C LEU A 58 34.33 52.15 -3.10
N ASP A 59 33.98 51.61 -4.26
CA ASP A 59 33.17 52.34 -5.23
C ASP A 59 31.70 52.23 -4.81
N MET A 60 31.13 53.33 -4.31
CA MET A 60 29.72 53.47 -3.96
C MET A 60 28.92 53.95 -5.17
N THR A 61 28.85 53.14 -6.22
CA THR A 61 27.87 53.35 -7.29
C THR A 61 26.57 52.63 -6.94
N SER A 62 25.59 53.43 -6.48
CA SER A 62 24.21 53.06 -6.19
C SER A 62 23.59 52.23 -7.31
N ILE A 63 23.32 50.94 -7.04
CA ILE A 63 22.49 50.10 -7.91
C ILE A 63 21.04 50.49 -7.67
N ASN A 64 20.46 51.22 -8.63
CA ASN A 64 19.02 51.40 -8.75
C ASN A 64 18.40 50.06 -9.18
N LEU A 65 17.68 49.40 -8.27
CA LEU A 65 16.85 48.24 -8.61
C LEU A 65 15.46 48.72 -9.07
N PRO A 66 14.96 48.28 -10.24
CA PRO A 66 13.62 48.63 -10.69
C PRO A 66 12.57 47.97 -9.79
N GLU A 67 11.57 48.76 -9.40
CA GLU A 67 10.40 48.35 -8.63
C GLU A 67 9.55 47.38 -9.46
N VAL A 68 9.86 46.08 -9.39
CA VAL A 68 9.07 45.03 -10.05
C VAL A 68 7.74 44.90 -9.32
N SER A 69 6.68 45.34 -10.00
CA SER A 69 5.27 45.17 -9.64
C SER A 69 4.96 43.77 -9.10
N VAL A 70 4.89 43.66 -7.78
CA VAL A 70 4.60 42.43 -7.01
C VAL A 70 3.19 41.87 -7.32
N THR A 71 2.32 42.64 -7.99
CA THR A 71 0.92 42.26 -8.23
C THR A 71 0.76 41.27 -9.39
N ALA A 72 1.62 41.31 -10.41
CA ALA A 72 1.61 40.30 -11.48
C ALA A 72 2.09 38.94 -10.95
N SER A 73 3.12 38.95 -10.10
CA SER A 73 3.63 37.79 -9.38
C SER A 73 2.56 37.17 -8.46
N MET A 74 1.72 37.99 -7.82
CA MET A 74 0.63 37.48 -6.97
C MET A 74 -0.47 36.79 -7.80
N ALA A 75 -0.79 37.30 -9.00
CA ALA A 75 -1.77 36.67 -9.90
C ALA A 75 -1.26 35.34 -10.49
N GLU A 76 0.03 35.27 -10.83
CA GLU A 76 0.72 34.01 -11.13
C GLU A 76 0.81 33.08 -9.92
N ALA A 77 0.97 33.61 -8.69
CA ALA A 77 0.97 32.83 -7.46
C ALA A 77 -0.42 32.25 -7.11
N TYR A 78 -1.51 32.93 -7.51
CA TYR A 78 -2.88 32.42 -7.38
C TYR A 78 -3.21 31.37 -8.44
N LEU A 79 -2.66 31.47 -9.66
CA LEU A 79 -2.66 30.39 -10.65
C LEU A 79 -1.75 29.22 -10.23
N ALA A 80 -0.69 29.51 -9.47
CA ALA A 80 0.19 28.58 -8.79
C ALA A 80 -0.31 28.20 -7.39
N LYS A 81 -1.62 28.29 -7.12
CA LYS A 81 -2.22 27.63 -5.98
C LYS A 81 -2.13 26.13 -6.23
N GLY A 82 -0.97 25.59 -5.90
CA GLY A 82 -0.62 24.19 -6.09
C GLY A 82 -1.73 23.30 -5.62
N GLU A 83 -1.98 22.25 -6.39
CA GLU A 83 -3.07 21.31 -6.17
C GLU A 83 -3.26 21.01 -4.69
N SER A 84 -4.45 21.31 -4.17
CA SER A 84 -4.79 21.04 -2.78
C SER A 84 -4.60 19.56 -2.49
N ARG A 85 -4.18 19.21 -1.28
CA ARG A 85 -4.06 17.81 -0.85
C ARG A 85 -5.34 17.02 -1.15
N ASN A 86 -6.51 17.63 -0.99
CA ASN A 86 -7.80 17.00 -1.25
C ASN A 86 -8.03 16.75 -2.75
N GLU A 87 -7.57 17.64 -3.61
CA GLU A 87 -7.66 17.48 -5.06
C GLU A 87 -6.73 16.37 -5.56
N ARG A 88 -5.49 16.32 -5.03
CA ARG A 88 -4.55 15.20 -5.26
C ARG A 88 -5.16 13.86 -4.89
N VAL A 89 -5.74 13.78 -3.69
CA VAL A 89 -6.39 12.55 -3.22
C VAL A 89 -7.54 12.17 -4.14
N ARG A 90 -8.35 13.13 -4.61
CA ARG A 90 -9.46 12.85 -5.53
C ARG A 90 -8.95 12.29 -6.86
N LYS A 91 -7.93 12.87 -7.48
CA LYS A 91 -7.34 12.36 -8.73
C LYS A 91 -6.80 10.94 -8.56
N LEU A 92 -6.05 10.69 -7.48
CA LEU A 92 -5.55 9.34 -7.18
C LEU A 92 -6.68 8.33 -6.96
N GLN A 93 -7.78 8.72 -6.31
CA GLN A 93 -8.94 7.85 -6.15
C GLN A 93 -9.64 7.56 -7.48
N GLU A 94 -9.75 8.55 -8.36
CA GLU A 94 -10.33 8.38 -9.71
C GLU A 94 -9.45 7.45 -10.57
N GLU A 95 -8.13 7.61 -10.49
CA GLU A 95 -7.16 6.73 -11.15
C GLU A 95 -7.22 5.31 -10.60
N ALA A 96 -7.25 5.12 -9.28
CA ALA A 96 -7.39 3.81 -8.66
C ALA A 96 -8.69 3.11 -9.06
N LYS A 97 -9.80 3.86 -9.14
CA LYS A 97 -11.08 3.34 -9.64
C LYS A 97 -11.01 2.93 -11.10
N ARG A 98 -10.31 3.69 -11.94
CA ARG A 98 -10.10 3.34 -13.36
C ARG A 98 -9.30 2.04 -13.47
N LEU A 99 -8.17 1.95 -12.77
CA LEU A 99 -7.30 0.78 -12.79
C LEU A 99 -8.03 -0.48 -12.27
N ALA A 100 -8.83 -0.34 -11.21
CA ALA A 100 -9.62 -1.45 -10.69
C ALA A 100 -10.64 -1.98 -11.71
N ARG A 101 -11.28 -1.09 -12.49
CA ARG A 101 -12.21 -1.51 -13.56
C ARG A 101 -11.48 -2.23 -14.69
N GLU A 102 -10.30 -1.77 -15.07
CA GLU A 102 -9.45 -2.45 -16.07
C GLU A 102 -9.10 -3.87 -15.62
N GLN A 103 -8.68 -4.03 -14.36
CA GLN A 103 -8.38 -5.33 -13.79
C GLN A 103 -9.60 -6.27 -13.77
N ILE A 104 -10.81 -5.74 -13.47
CA ILE A 104 -12.04 -6.54 -13.52
C ILE A 104 -12.30 -7.03 -14.94
N LEU A 105 -12.13 -6.18 -15.97
CA LEU A 105 -12.32 -6.57 -17.36
C LEU A 105 -11.32 -7.65 -17.81
N GLU A 106 -10.06 -7.54 -17.40
CA GLU A 106 -9.06 -8.58 -17.65
C GLU A 106 -9.45 -9.90 -16.98
N PHE A 107 -9.96 -9.82 -15.74
CA PHE A 107 -10.43 -10.99 -15.02
C PHE A 107 -11.64 -11.64 -15.69
N GLU A 108 -12.57 -10.87 -16.26
CA GLU A 108 -13.70 -11.40 -17.03
C GLU A 108 -13.23 -12.26 -18.21
N VAL A 109 -12.22 -11.80 -18.96
CA VAL A 109 -11.60 -12.57 -20.05
C VAL A 109 -10.98 -13.86 -19.54
N LEU A 110 -10.28 -13.81 -18.40
CA LEU A 110 -9.68 -15.00 -17.79
C LEU A 110 -10.74 -16.01 -17.32
N LEU A 111 -11.85 -15.55 -16.77
CA LEU A 111 -12.96 -16.43 -16.37
C LEU A 111 -13.55 -17.17 -17.57
N GLU A 112 -13.78 -16.47 -18.67
CA GLU A 112 -14.29 -17.07 -19.91
C GLU A 112 -13.29 -18.09 -20.49
N ALA A 113 -12.02 -17.72 -20.58
CA ALA A 113 -10.97 -18.63 -21.06
C ALA A 113 -10.81 -19.86 -20.16
N THR A 114 -10.93 -19.68 -18.83
CA THR A 114 -10.87 -20.77 -17.86
C THR A 114 -12.07 -21.70 -18.00
N ALA A 115 -13.29 -21.17 -18.20
CA ALA A 115 -14.47 -21.99 -18.42
C ALA A 115 -14.33 -22.87 -19.67
N LYS A 116 -13.81 -22.29 -20.77
CA LYS A 116 -13.52 -23.02 -22.00
C LYS A 116 -12.48 -24.12 -21.78
N MET A 117 -11.36 -23.79 -21.14
CA MET A 117 -10.30 -24.77 -20.84
C MET A 117 -10.80 -25.90 -19.91
N ALA A 118 -11.65 -25.56 -18.94
CA ALA A 118 -12.28 -26.54 -18.07
C ALA A 118 -13.19 -27.50 -18.87
N LEU A 119 -13.94 -26.99 -19.85
CA LEU A 119 -14.74 -27.83 -20.74
C LEU A 119 -13.85 -28.77 -21.59
N ASP A 120 -12.76 -28.23 -22.17
CA ASP A 120 -11.82 -29.03 -22.96
C ASP A 120 -11.21 -30.19 -22.13
N ILE A 121 -10.85 -29.94 -20.87
CA ILE A 121 -10.36 -30.99 -19.94
C ILE A 121 -11.48 -31.98 -19.60
N ALA A 122 -12.69 -31.48 -19.34
CA ALA A 122 -13.82 -32.33 -19.00
C ALA A 122 -14.14 -33.31 -20.14
N ASP A 123 -14.03 -32.86 -21.39
CA ASP A 123 -14.34 -33.63 -22.61
C ASP A 123 -13.16 -34.45 -23.15
N GLY A 124 -11.94 -34.23 -22.64
CA GLY A 124 -10.71 -34.92 -23.07
C GLY A 124 -10.63 -36.43 -22.78
N GLY A 125 -11.74 -37.08 -22.44
CA GLY A 125 -11.85 -38.54 -22.32
C GLY A 125 -10.91 -39.14 -21.28
N ASP A 126 -10.36 -40.32 -21.59
CA ASP A 126 -9.56 -41.11 -20.64
C ASP A 126 -8.12 -40.61 -20.48
N ILE A 127 -7.74 -39.53 -21.16
CA ILE A 127 -6.46 -38.83 -20.94
C ILE A 127 -6.44 -38.15 -19.55
N TYR A 128 -7.62 -37.77 -19.05
CA TYR A 128 -7.78 -37.11 -17.76
C TYR A 128 -8.48 -38.01 -16.74
N SER A 129 -8.05 -37.92 -15.48
CA SER A 129 -8.67 -38.66 -14.39
C SER A 129 -10.16 -38.30 -14.24
N VAL A 130 -10.97 -39.26 -13.78
CA VAL A 130 -12.41 -39.03 -13.57
C VAL A 130 -12.67 -37.86 -12.62
N GLY A 131 -11.88 -37.73 -11.54
CA GLY A 131 -12.02 -36.63 -10.59
C GLY A 131 -11.70 -35.26 -11.19
N SER A 132 -10.65 -35.19 -12.02
CA SER A 132 -10.31 -33.95 -12.74
C SER A 132 -11.41 -33.55 -13.71
N ARG A 133 -11.95 -34.52 -14.49
CA ARG A 133 -13.03 -34.28 -15.44
C ARG A 133 -14.29 -33.75 -14.77
N GLU A 134 -14.68 -34.35 -13.65
CA GLU A 134 -15.87 -33.94 -12.91
C GLU A 134 -15.73 -32.52 -12.32
N LEU A 135 -14.57 -32.21 -11.72
CA LEU A 135 -14.31 -30.87 -11.21
C LEU A 135 -14.33 -29.83 -12.33
N CYS A 136 -13.67 -30.11 -13.45
CA CYS A 136 -13.64 -29.21 -14.59
C CYS A 136 -15.02 -29.05 -15.24
N ARG A 137 -15.87 -30.08 -15.26
CA ARG A 137 -17.25 -30.00 -15.76
C ARG A 137 -18.09 -29.04 -14.91
N ARG A 138 -17.99 -29.14 -13.58
CA ARG A 138 -18.64 -28.19 -12.67
C ARG A 138 -18.13 -26.78 -12.87
N LEU A 139 -16.82 -26.59 -13.01
CA LEU A 139 -16.24 -25.28 -13.27
C LEU A 139 -16.75 -24.68 -14.59
N ALA A 140 -16.84 -25.48 -15.66
CA ALA A 140 -17.38 -25.04 -16.95
C ALA A 140 -18.84 -24.56 -16.84
N ASP A 141 -19.65 -25.14 -15.95
CA ASP A 141 -21.03 -24.73 -15.70
C ASP A 141 -21.14 -23.52 -14.75
N GLU A 142 -20.28 -23.42 -13.75
CA GLU A 142 -20.34 -22.39 -12.69
C GLU A 142 -19.71 -21.06 -13.11
N LEU A 143 -18.59 -21.09 -13.82
CA LEU A 143 -17.85 -19.87 -14.18
C LEU A 143 -18.65 -18.92 -15.09
N PRO A 144 -19.41 -19.37 -16.11
CA PRO A 144 -20.24 -18.48 -16.91
C PRO A 144 -21.33 -17.76 -16.11
N ARG A 145 -21.95 -18.46 -15.14
CA ARG A 145 -22.97 -17.86 -14.25
C ARG A 145 -22.35 -16.84 -13.30
N THR A 146 -21.17 -17.17 -12.77
CA THR A 146 -20.39 -16.26 -11.92
C THR A 146 -19.97 -15.01 -12.69
N LEU A 147 -19.55 -15.17 -13.95
CA LEU A 147 -19.19 -14.06 -14.85
C LEU A 147 -20.37 -13.14 -15.13
N GLN A 148 -21.54 -13.70 -15.45
CA GLN A 148 -22.77 -12.90 -15.65
C GLN A 148 -23.14 -12.09 -14.40
N THR A 149 -22.98 -12.69 -13.22
CA THR A 149 -23.24 -12.02 -11.94
C THR A 149 -22.24 -10.88 -11.71
N LEU A 150 -20.95 -11.12 -11.98
CA LEU A 150 -19.90 -10.10 -11.89
C LEU A 150 -20.21 -8.92 -12.82
N GLN A 151 -20.54 -9.19 -14.08
CA GLN A 151 -20.90 -8.17 -15.07
C GLN A 151 -22.11 -7.33 -14.64
N ALA A 152 -23.12 -7.96 -14.06
CA ALA A 152 -24.30 -7.25 -13.55
C ALA A 152 -23.95 -6.30 -12.40
N ILE A 153 -23.03 -6.70 -11.51
CA ILE A 153 -22.55 -5.87 -10.40
C ILE A 153 -21.68 -4.72 -10.92
N THR A 154 -20.75 -5.00 -11.83
CA THR A 154 -19.83 -4.00 -12.39
C THR A 154 -20.57 -2.94 -13.21
N LYS A 155 -21.60 -3.30 -13.99
CA LYS A 155 -22.40 -2.35 -14.76
C LYS A 155 -23.22 -1.38 -13.91
N ARG A 156 -23.49 -1.71 -12.65
CA ARG A 156 -24.28 -0.89 -11.72
C ARG A 156 -23.45 0.19 -11.01
N ASN A 157 -22.14 0.00 -10.88
CA ASN A 157 -21.24 0.80 -10.02
C ASN A 157 -20.25 1.64 -10.82
#